data_AF-X1AFK3-F1
#
_entry.id   AF-X1AFK3-F1
#
_cell.length_a   1.000
_cell.length_b   1.000
_cell.length_c   1.000
_cell.angle_alpha   90.00
_cell.angle_beta   90.00
_cell.angle_gamma   90.00
#
_symmetry.space_group_name_H-M   'P 1'
#
loop_
_entity.id
_entity.type
_entity.pdbx_description
1 polymer ?
#
loop_
_entity_poly.entity_id
_entity_poly.type
_entity_poly.pdbx_seq_one_letter_code
_entity_poly.pdbx_strand_id
1 'polypeptide(L)' 'MAKIETIRHSLSHIMALAIQEMYPKVKFGIGPVIENGFYYDFDLSSPISQDDLPKIEKKMRELIKKDLGFKKKTIS' A
#
# COMPACT_ATOMS: atom_id res chain seq x y z
N MET A 1 -15.26 -12.38 -7.21
CA MET A 1 -14.76 -11.11 -6.65
C MET A 1 -14.74 -10.09 -7.76
N ALA A 2 -15.35 -8.94 -7.56
CA ALA A 2 -15.47 -7.94 -8.62
C ALA A 2 -14.05 -7.46 -8.98
N LYS A 3 -13.68 -7.47 -10.27
CA LYS A 3 -12.32 -7.15 -10.77
C LYS A 3 -11.70 -5.89 -10.13
N ILE A 4 -12.53 -4.90 -9.81
CA ILE A 4 -12.12 -3.66 -9.16
C ILE A 4 -11.67 -3.85 -7.69
N GLU A 5 -12.28 -4.77 -6.96
CA GLU A 5 -11.91 -5.08 -5.57
C GLU A 5 -10.50 -5.68 -5.52
N THR A 6 -10.18 -6.60 -6.43
CA THR A 6 -8.83 -7.16 -6.54
C THR A 6 -7.81 -6.07 -6.86
N ILE A 7 -8.13 -5.15 -7.78
CA ILE A 7 -7.24 -4.02 -8.10
C ILE A 7 -7.04 -3.11 -6.88
N ARG A 8 -8.11 -2.78 -6.15
CA ARG A 8 -8.03 -1.96 -4.93
C ARG A 8 -7.20 -2.64 -3.84
N HIS A 9 -7.32 -3.96 -3.68
CA HIS A 9 -6.51 -4.72 -2.74
C HIS A 9 -5.03 -4.73 -3.17
N SER A 10 -4.73 -4.99 -4.43
CA SER A 10 -3.36 -4.88 -4.93
C SER A 10 -2.78 -3.48 -4.74
N LEU A 11 -3.60 -2.43 -4.88
CA LEU A 11 -3.18 -1.06 -4.65
C LEU A 11 -2.91 -0.75 -3.17
N SER A 12 -3.65 -1.36 -2.23
CA SER A 12 -3.34 -1.27 -0.80
C SER A 12 -1.98 -1.86 -0.46
N HIS A 13 -1.60 -2.99 -1.08
CA HIS A 13 -0.26 -3.56 -0.96
C HIS A 13 0.84 -2.67 -1.56
N ILE A 14 0.57 -2.00 -2.69
CA ILE A 14 1.52 -1.04 -3.28
C ILE A 14 1.73 0.15 -2.33
N MET A 15 0.67 0.65 -1.69
CA MET A 15 0.78 1.71 -0.68
C MET A 15 1.63 1.25 0.51
N ALA A 16 1.41 0.04 1.02
CA ALA A 16 2.23 -0.52 2.09
C ALA A 16 3.71 -0.62 1.71
N LEU A 17 4.02 -1.06 0.49
CA LEU A 17 5.40 -1.09 -0.01
C LEU A 17 6.01 0.32 -0.13
N ALA A 18 5.25 1.30 -0.62
CA ALA A 18 5.69 2.69 -0.70
C ALA A 18 6.04 3.25 0.68
N ILE A 19 5.17 3.04 1.66
CA ILE A 19 5.39 3.45 3.05
C ILE A 19 6.59 2.71 3.65
N GLN A 20 6.79 1.42 3.37
CA GLN A 20 7.96 0.68 3.84
C GLN A 20 9.27 1.24 3.29
N GLU A 21 9.33 1.59 2.00
CA GLU A 21 10.53 2.18 1.39
C GLU A 21 10.82 3.58 1.96
N MET A 22 9.78 4.35 2.32
CA MET A 22 9.93 5.70 2.90
C MET A 22 10.20 5.68 4.41
N TYR A 23 9.62 4.72 5.12
CA TYR A 23 9.67 4.57 6.58
C TYR A 23 10.05 3.13 6.94
N PRO A 24 11.35 2.77 6.91
CA PRO A 24 11.80 1.37 7.04
C PRO A 24 11.44 0.68 8.35
N LYS A 25 11.07 1.45 9.39
CA LYS A 25 10.68 0.94 10.71
C LYS A 25 9.16 0.82 10.91
N VAL A 26 8.36 1.09 9.86
CA VAL A 26 6.89 0.99 9.94
C VAL A 26 6.45 -0.42 10.30
N LYS A 27 5.38 -0.54 11.08
CA LYS A 27 4.65 -1.80 11.24
C LYS A 27 3.30 -1.72 10.56
N PHE A 28 2.88 -2.83 9.97
CA PHE A 28 1.63 -2.95 9.25
C PHE A 28 0.52 -3.47 10.16
N GLY A 29 -0.64 -2.84 10.10
CA GLY A 29 -1.90 -3.35 10.64
C GLY A 29 -2.69 -4.08 9.56
N ILE A 30 -3.89 -3.58 9.26
CA ILE A 30 -4.80 -4.14 8.25
C ILE A 30 -4.94 -3.20 7.05
N GLY A 31 -5.23 -3.76 5.87
CA GLY A 31 -5.42 -2.98 4.64
C GLY A 31 -6.57 -3.47 3.75
N PRO A 32 -7.82 -3.45 4.23
CA PRO A 32 -8.95 -4.00 3.50
C PRO A 32 -9.42 -3.07 2.37
N VAL A 33 -10.14 -3.67 1.42
CA VAL A 33 -10.92 -2.93 0.42
C VAL A 33 -12.23 -2.47 1.04
N ILE A 34 -12.69 -1.28 0.66
CA ILE A 34 -14.01 -0.73 1.02
C ILE A 34 -14.80 -0.41 -0.26
N GLU A 35 -16.08 -0.06 -0.12
CA GLU A 35 -17.01 0.16 -1.24
C GLU A 35 -16.43 1.06 -2.34
N ASN A 36 -15.73 2.14 -1.96
CA ASN A 36 -15.21 3.16 -2.88
C ASN A 36 -13.68 3.26 -2.91
N GLY A 37 -12.94 2.31 -2.32
CA GLY A 37 -11.49 2.40 -2.25
C GLY A 37 -10.86 1.34 -1.36
N PHE A 38 -9.85 1.74 -0.60
CA PHE A 38 -9.15 0.94 0.39
C PHE A 38 -8.55 1.88 1.42
N TYR A 39 -8.16 1.33 2.57
CA TYR A 39 -7.30 2.03 3.53
C TYR A 39 -6.19 1.08 4.00
N TYR A 40 -5.23 1.60 4.76
CA TYR A 40 -4.22 0.78 5.41
C TYR A 40 -3.81 1.42 6.73
N ASP A 41 -3.75 0.62 7.79
CA ASP A 41 -3.30 1.05 9.11
C ASP A 41 -1.78 0.87 9.26
N PHE A 42 -1.10 1.93 9.68
CA PHE A 42 0.34 1.95 9.91
C PHE A 42 0.67 2.41 11.33
N ASP A 43 1.56 1.70 12.00
CA ASP A 43 2.22 2.17 13.21
C ASP A 43 3.54 2.84 12.81
N LEU A 44 3.57 4.17 12.93
CA LEU A 44 4.66 5.05 12.52
C LEU A 44 5.15 5.84 13.72
N SER A 45 6.46 6.06 13.82
CA SER A 45 7.06 6.90 14.85
C SER A 45 6.67 8.38 14.74
N SER A 46 6.25 8.81 13.55
CA SER A 46 5.83 10.17 13.27
C SER A 46 4.59 10.14 12.38
N PRO A 47 3.58 10.97 12.68
CA PRO A 47 2.33 10.97 11.92
C PRO A 47 2.58 11.46 10.48
N ILE A 48 1.80 10.92 9.55
CA ILE A 48 1.77 11.39 8.16
C ILE A 48 1.01 12.72 8.13
N SER A 49 1.63 13.73 7.53
CA SER A 49 0.99 15.03 7.29
C SER A 49 0.31 15.06 5.92
N GLN A 50 -0.53 16.06 5.66
CA GLN A 50 -1.14 16.24 4.33
C GLN A 50 -0.08 16.44 3.24
N ASP A 51 1.05 17.08 3.56
CA ASP A 51 2.15 17.33 2.63
C ASP A 51 2.93 16.06 2.22
N ASP A 52 2.74 14.97 2.95
CA ASP A 52 3.36 13.68 2.64
C ASP A 52 2.52 12.86 1.66
N LEU A 53 1.20 13.11 1.57
CA LEU A 53 0.30 12.37 0.69
C LEU A 53 0.73 12.44 -0.79
N PRO A 54 1.10 13.61 -1.35
CA PRO A 54 1.59 13.68 -2.73
C PRO A 54 2.90 12.92 -2.95
N LYS A 55 3.76 12.85 -1.92
CA LYS A 55 5.04 12.10 -1.99
C LYS A 55 4.78 10.60 -1.99
N ILE A 56 3.87 10.14 -1.13
CA ILE A 56 3.44 8.73 -1.06
C ILE A 56 2.80 8.32 -2.39
N GLU A 57 1.89 9.13 -2.94
CA GLU A 57 1.26 8.85 -4.23
C GLU A 57 2.29 8.77 -5.37
N LYS A 58 3.24 9.72 -5.42
CA LYS A 58 4.33 9.70 -6.39
C LYS A 58 5.12 8.39 -6.29
N LYS A 59 5.46 7.97 -5.06
CA LYS A 59 6.19 6.73 -4.80
C LYS A 59 5.40 5.51 -5.26
N MET A 60 4.09 5.45 -4.99
CA MET A 60 3.22 4.39 -5.49
C MET A 60 3.23 4.32 -7.02
N ARG A 61 3.14 5.47 -7.71
CA ARG A 61 3.19 5.53 -9.18
C ARG A 61 4.54 5.05 -9.72
N GLU A 62 5.64 5.37 -9.06
CA GLU A 62 6.97 4.83 -9.42
C GLU A 62 7.02 3.30 -9.27
N LEU A 63 6.47 2.74 -8.19
CA LEU A 63 6.41 1.31 -7.96
C LEU A 63 5.55 0.59 -9.01
N ILE A 64 4.41 1.16 -9.40
CA ILE A 64 3.55 0.61 -10.46
C ILE A 64 4.31 0.54 -11.78
N LYS A 65 5.09 1.58 -12.13
CA LYS A 65 5.89 1.62 -13.37
C LYS A 65 7.01 0.58 -13.41
N LYS A 66 7.44 0.05 -12.26
CA LYS A 66 8.44 -1.03 -12.21
C LYS A 66 7.89 -2.40 -12.63
N ASP A 67 6.57 -2.53 -12.78
CA ASP A 67 5.89 -3.77 -13.20
C ASP A 67 6.33 -5.00 -12.38
N LEU A 68 6.39 -4.82 -11.06
CA LEU A 68 6.81 -5.89 -10.15
C LEU A 68 5.72 -6.98 -10.07
N GLY A 69 6.10 -8.22 -10.39
CA GLY A 69 5.18 -9.36 -10.30
C GLY A 69 4.89 -9.80 -8.86
N PHE A 70 3.62 -10.10 -8.56
CA PHE A 70 3.21 -10.72 -7.31
C PHE A 70 3.51 -12.23 -7.33
N LYS A 71 4.16 -12.75 -6.28
CA LYS A 71 4.39 -14.18 -6.08
C LYS A 71 3.65 -14.65 -4.84
N LYS A 72 2.58 -15.43 -5.03
CA LYS A 72 1.85 -16.06 -3.93
C LYS A 72 2.54 -17.37 -3.55
N LYS A 73 2.80 -17.58 -2.26
CA LYS A 73 3.26 -18.86 -1.71
C LYS A 73 2.36 -19.26 -0.55
N THR A 74 1.86 -20.49 -0.56
CA THR A 74 1.17 -21.09 0.59
C THR A 74 2.22 -21.62 1.55
N ILE A 75 2.09 -21.29 2.83
CA ILE A 75 3.00 -21.71 3.90
C ILE A 75 2.15 -22.44 4.94
N SER A 76 2.71 -23.51 5.53
CA SER A 76 2.11 -24.32 6.59
C SER A 76 2.75 -24.03 7.94
#